data_AF-A0A969R1W9-F1
#
_entry.id   AF-A0A969R1W9-F1
#
_cell.length_a   1.000
_cell.length_b   1.000
_cell.length_c   1.000
_cell.angle_alpha   90.00
_cell.angle_beta   90.00
_cell.angle_gamma   90.00
#
_symmetry.space_group_name_H-M   'P 1'
#
loop_
_entity.id
_entity.type
_entity.pdbx_description
1 polymer ?
#
loop_
_entity_poly.entity_id
_entity_poly.type
_entity_poly.pdbx_seq_one_letter_code
_entity_poly.pdbx_strand_id
1 'polypeptide(L)'
;MAVVRLNGKPLRTLWIAPWEVEVTDALREGENLLEVDVINPWNNRIVGDLAQPEAARRTVLAAPTIKAGASLLAAGLLGPVQVRFEERIQLE
;
A
#
# COMPACT_ATOMS: atom_id res chain seq x y z
N MET A 1 -0.92 -3.45 -1.35
CA MET A 1 -1.05 -2.78 -2.68
C MET A 1 -1.21 -1.29 -2.47
N ALA A 2 -0.98 -0.47 -3.50
CA ALA A 2 -1.04 0.98 -3.40
C ALA A 2 -1.79 1.61 -4.60
N VAL A 3 -2.64 2.60 -4.34
CA VAL A 3 -3.25 3.45 -5.38
C VAL A 3 -2.53 4.79 -5.35
N VAL A 4 -1.96 5.20 -6.49
CA VAL A 4 -1.09 6.39 -6.55
C VAL A 4 -1.75 7.51 -7.35
N ARG A 5 -1.66 8.74 -6.84
CA ARG A 5 -2.05 9.97 -7.53
C ARG A 5 -0.95 11.01 -7.41
N LEU A 6 -0.76 11.81 -8.45
CA LEU A 6 0.14 12.95 -8.45
C LEU A 6 -0.64 14.20 -8.84
N ASN A 7 -0.59 15.24 -8.01
CA ASN A 7 -1.34 16.49 -8.23
C ASN A 7 -2.84 16.24 -8.47
N GLY A 8 -3.44 15.29 -7.73
CA GLY A 8 -4.84 14.86 -7.90
C GLY A 8 -5.11 14.00 -9.15
N LYS A 9 -4.16 13.83 -10.07
CA LYS A 9 -4.29 12.96 -11.24
C LYS A 9 -4.04 11.50 -10.85
N PRO A 10 -5.00 10.58 -11.07
CA PRO A 10 -4.76 9.16 -10.87
C PRO A 10 -3.68 8.65 -11.82
N LEU A 11 -2.75 7.88 -11.28
CA LEU A 11 -1.72 7.17 -12.05
C LEU A 11 -2.07 5.68 -12.13
N ARG A 12 -1.26 4.82 -11.50
CA ARG A 12 -1.44 3.36 -11.51
C ARG A 12 -1.77 2.84 -10.11
N THR A 13 -2.51 1.73 -10.09
CA THR A 13 -2.63 0.87 -8.90
C THR A 13 -1.54 -0.20 -8.93
N LEU A 14 -0.65 -0.18 -7.93
CA LEU A 14 0.49 -1.08 -7.79
C LEU A 14 0.13 -2.25 -6.87
N TRP A 15 -0.02 -3.44 -7.43
CA TRP A 15 -0.39 -4.66 -6.69
C TRP A 15 0.60 -5.81 -6.84
N ILE A 16 1.47 -5.74 -7.86
CA ILE A 16 2.54 -6.71 -8.12
C ILE A 16 3.78 -5.97 -8.60
N ALA A 17 4.96 -6.57 -8.38
CA ALA A 17 6.23 -6.01 -8.77
C ALA A 17 6.37 -5.90 -10.31
N PRO A 18 7.19 -4.96 -10.82
CA PRO A 18 7.87 -3.90 -10.06
C PRO A 18 6.87 -2.85 -9.53
N TRP A 19 7.07 -2.37 -8.30
CA TRP A 19 6.19 -1.40 -7.64
C TRP A 19 6.53 0.03 -8.04
N GLU A 20 6.41 0.31 -9.34
CA GLU A 20 6.88 1.53 -9.97
C GLU A 20 5.80 2.16 -10.83
N VAL A 21 5.81 3.49 -10.90
CA VAL A 21 4.86 4.28 -11.67
C VAL A 21 5.58 5.42 -12.39
N GLU A 22 5.28 5.56 -13.68
CA GLU A 22 5.74 6.65 -14.53
C GLU A 22 4.99 7.94 -14.11
N VAL A 23 5.70 9.06 -13.98
CA VAL A 23 5.15 10.34 -13.48
C VAL A 23 5.42 11.54 -14.41
N THR A 24 6.20 11.38 -15.49
CA THR A 24 6.73 12.47 -16.34
C THR A 24 5.61 13.41 -16.80
N ASP A 25 4.53 12.86 -17.35
CA ASP A 25 3.43 13.68 -17.90
C ASP A 25 2.50 14.29 -16.83
N ALA A 26 2.75 14.00 -15.55
CA ALA A 26 1.96 14.50 -14.42
C ALA A 26 2.76 15.45 -13.51
N LEU A 27 4.07 15.55 -13.71
CA LEU A 27 4.93 16.49 -13.01
C LEU A 27 4.67 17.93 -13.48
N ARG A 28 4.81 18.86 -12.55
CA ARG A 28 4.88 20.31 -12.82
C ARG A 28 6.14 20.89 -12.20
N GLU A 29 6.57 22.06 -12.69
CA GLU A 29 7.67 22.78 -12.08
C GLU A 29 7.36 23.15 -10.61
N GLY A 30 8.36 23.00 -9.74
CA GLY A 30 8.22 23.25 -8.31
C GLY A 30 7.56 22.10 -7.54
N GLU A 31 6.64 22.44 -6.65
CA GLU A 31 6.05 21.50 -5.70
C GLU A 31 5.01 20.58 -6.33
N ASN A 32 5.14 19.28 -6.06
CA ASN A 32 4.23 18.24 -6.50
C ASN A 32 3.66 17.51 -5.28
N LEU A 33 2.34 17.25 -5.30
CA LEU A 33 1.67 16.50 -4.24
C LEU A 33 1.51 15.04 -4.67
N LEU A 34 2.24 14.14 -4.02
CA LEU A 34 2.10 12.69 -4.20
C LEU A 34 1.16 12.13 -3.12
N GLU A 35 0.09 11.48 -3.54
CA GLU A 35 -0.86 10.81 -2.64
C GLU A 35 -0.80 9.29 -2.90
N VAL A 36 -0.66 8.51 -1.81
CA VAL A 36 -0.56 7.05 -1.89
C VAL A 36 -1.50 6.41 -0.89
N ASP A 37 -2.55 5.77 -1.39
CA ASP A 37 -3.45 4.99 -0.54
C ASP A 37 -2.90 3.57 -0.44
N VAL A 38 -2.52 3.14 0.76
CA VAL A 38 -1.96 1.81 1.01
C VAL A 38 -3.01 0.89 1.62
N ILE A 39 -3.15 -0.30 1.04
CA ILE A 39 -4.07 -1.33 1.49
C ILE A 39 -3.28 -2.53 2.02
N ASN A 40 -3.58 -2.94 3.25
CA ASN A 40 -3.02 -4.11 3.93
C ASN A 40 -4.08 -5.19 4.19
N PRO A 41 -3.66 -6.46 4.40
CA PRO A 41 -4.57 -7.54 4.79
C PRO A 41 -5.14 -7.34 6.21
N TRP A 42 -6.29 -7.97 6.48
CA TRP A 42 -6.96 -7.95 7.79
C TRP A 42 -6.18 -8.59 8.94
N ASN A 43 -5.10 -9.34 8.65
CA ASN A 43 -4.37 -10.15 9.63
C ASN A 43 -4.10 -9.41 10.95
N ASN A 44 -3.47 -8.24 10.89
CA ASN A 44 -3.05 -7.53 12.10
C ASN A 44 -4.24 -7.04 12.94
N ARG A 45 -5.34 -6.64 12.29
CA ARG A 45 -6.58 -6.23 12.99
C ARG A 45 -7.21 -7.42 13.69
N ILE A 46 -7.30 -8.56 13.01
CA ILE A 46 -7.87 -9.79 13.57
C ILE A 46 -7.02 -10.30 14.74
N VAL A 47 -5.69 -10.33 14.60
CA VAL A 47 -4.78 -10.70 15.70
C VAL A 47 -5.01 -9.80 16.91
N GLY A 48 -5.14 -8.48 16.72
CA GLY A 48 -5.42 -7.55 17.80
C GLY A 48 -6.81 -7.71 18.44
N ASP A 49 -7.81 -8.17 17.68
CA ASP A 49 -9.13 -8.49 18.24
C ASP A 49 -9.12 -9.78 19.04
N LEU A 50 -8.42 -10.81 18.58
CA LEU A 50 -8.33 -12.09 19.29
C LEU A 50 -7.65 -11.97 20.66
N ALA A 51 -6.83 -10.93 20.86
CA ALA A 51 -6.23 -10.59 22.16
C ALA A 51 -7.21 -9.92 23.15
N GLN A 52 -8.42 -9.55 22.71
CA GLN A 52 -9.44 -8.89 23.54
C GLN A 52 -10.57 -9.84 23.94
N PRO A 53 -11.33 -9.52 25.01
CA PRO A 53 -12.59 -10.19 25.32
C PRO A 53 -13.56 -10.10 24.14
N GLU A 54 -14.39 -11.12 23.96
CA GLU A 54 -15.29 -11.24 22.79
C GLU A 54 -16.18 -10.01 22.58
N ALA A 55 -16.73 -9.46 23.65
CA ALA A 55 -17.58 -8.26 23.61
C ALA A 55 -16.87 -6.97 23.13
N ALA A 56 -15.53 -6.95 23.14
CA ALA A 56 -14.73 -5.81 22.68
C ALA A 56 -14.18 -5.99 21.25
N ARG A 57 -14.39 -7.16 20.63
CA ARG A 57 -13.91 -7.46 19.27
C ARG A 57 -14.76 -6.73 18.24
N ARG A 58 -14.13 -6.31 17.14
CA ARG A 58 -14.80 -5.65 16.01
C ARG A 58 -14.92 -6.56 14.79
N THR A 59 -14.14 -7.63 14.74
CA THR A 59 -14.10 -8.61 13.67
C THR A 59 -14.67 -9.94 14.14
N VAL A 60 -15.41 -10.60 13.24
CA VAL A 60 -15.96 -11.95 13.45
C VAL A 60 -15.51 -12.82 12.28
N LEU A 61 -15.00 -14.01 12.58
CA LEU A 61 -14.58 -14.97 11.56
C LEU A 61 -15.53 -16.15 11.53
N ALA A 62 -16.02 -16.50 10.34
CA ALA A 62 -16.83 -17.70 10.15
C ALA A 62 -16.03 -19.01 10.35
N ALA A 63 -14.71 -18.96 10.16
CA ALA A 63 -13.79 -20.06 10.42
C ALA A 63 -12.48 -19.52 11.04
N PRO A 64 -11.79 -20.29 11.91
CA PRO A 64 -10.61 -19.83 12.63
C PRO A 64 -9.35 -19.83 11.74
N THR A 65 -9.34 -18.97 10.72
CA THR A 65 -8.24 -18.84 9.75
C THR A 65 -7.01 -18.14 10.32
N ILE A 66 -7.20 -17.30 11.34
CA ILE A 66 -6.13 -16.60 12.06
C ILE A 66 -6.26 -16.94 13.55
N LYS A 67 -5.14 -17.27 14.18
CA LYS A 67 -5.07 -17.69 15.58
C LYS A 67 -4.63 -16.53 16.49
N ALA A 68 -5.03 -16.59 17.75
CA ALA A 68 -4.51 -15.69 18.77
C ALA A 68 -2.98 -15.85 18.89
N GLY A 69 -2.26 -14.74 19.02
CA GLY A 69 -0.80 -14.73 19.11
C GLY A 69 -0.07 -14.99 17.78
N ALA A 70 -0.77 -15.04 16.64
CA ALA A 70 -0.11 -15.09 15.33
C ALA A 70 0.74 -13.83 15.09
N SER A 71 1.84 -13.99 14.34
CA SER A 71 2.74 -12.87 14.01
C SER A 71 2.03 -11.79 13.21
N LEU A 72 2.40 -10.54 13.48
CA LEU A 72 1.97 -9.41 12.67
C LEU A 72 2.70 -9.43 11.32
N LEU A 73 1.98 -9.08 10.27
CA LEU A 73 2.55 -8.86 8.94
C LEU A 73 3.05 -7.42 8.83
N ALA A 74 4.10 -7.22 8.05
CA ALA A 74 4.53 -5.88 7.67
C ALA A 74 3.39 -5.16 6.93
N ALA A 75 3.14 -3.88 7.26
CA ALA A 75 2.01 -3.12 6.74
C ALA A 75 2.38 -1.65 6.57
N GLY A 76 1.83 -1.01 5.54
CA GLY A 76 2.09 0.39 5.20
C GLY A 76 3.08 0.56 4.05
N LEU A 77 3.50 1.80 3.84
CA LEU A 77 4.51 2.18 2.85
C LEU A 77 5.90 2.06 3.48
N LEU A 78 6.49 0.87 3.41
CA LEU A 78 7.71 0.55 4.15
C LEU A 78 8.95 1.26 3.61
N GLY A 79 8.95 1.60 2.33
CA GLY A 79 10.01 2.39 1.70
C GLY A 79 11.36 1.66 1.53
N PRO A 80 12.39 2.39 1.08
CA PRO A 80 12.35 3.80 0.72
C PRO A 80 11.46 4.09 -0.51
N VAL A 81 10.87 5.28 -0.56
CA VAL A 81 10.20 5.79 -1.76
C VAL A 81 11.20 6.67 -2.49
N GLN A 82 11.41 6.39 -3.77
CA GLN A 82 12.44 7.06 -4.57
C GLN A 82 11.85 7.59 -5.87
N VAL A 83 12.32 8.76 -6.29
CA VAL A 83 12.13 9.26 -7.66
C VAL A 83 13.39 8.91 -8.44
N ARG A 84 13.21 8.30 -9.61
CA ARG A 84 14.31 7.96 -10.51
C ARG A 84 14.14 8.68 -11.83
N PHE A 85 15.25 9.13 -12.37
CA PHE A 85 15.32 9.73 -13.71
C PHE A 85 15.91 8.68 -14.64
N GLU A 86 15.21 8.37 -15.72
CA GLU A 86 15.58 7.34 -16.68
C GLU A 86 15.53 7.94 -18.09
N GLU A 87 16.49 7.59 -18.94
CA GLU A 87 16.52 8.01 -20.34
C GLU A 87 15.78 6.97 -21.19
N ARG A 88 14.74 7.40 -21.91
CA ARG A 88 13.96 6.50 -22.77
C ARG A 88 14.64 6.42 -24.15
N ILE A 89 15.41 5.36 -24.35
CA ILE A 89 16.04 5.05 -25.64
C ILE A 89 15.06 4.22 -26.48
N GLN A 90 14.75 4.68 -27.70
CA GLN A 90 14.07 3.84 -28.70
C GLN A 90 15.12 3.11 -29.51
N LEU A 91 15.06 1.78 -29.49
CA LEU A 91 15.87 0.94 -30.36
C LEU A 91 15.11 0.73 -31.67
N GLU A 92 15.79 0.93 -32.80
CA GLU A 92 15.28 0.68 -34.16
C GLU A 92 15.05 -0.81 -34.43
#